data_AF-A0A496URC6-F1
#
_entry.id   AF-A0A496URC6-F1
#
_cell.length_a   1.000
_cell.length_b   1.000
_cell.length_c   1.000
_cell.angle_alpha   90.00
_cell.angle_beta   90.00
_cell.angle_gamma   90.00
#
_symmetry.space_group_name_H-M   'P 1'
#
loop_
_entity.id
_entity.type
_entity.pdbx_description
1 polymer ?
#
loop_
_entity_poly.entity_id
_entity_poly.type
_entity_poly.pdbx_seq_one_letter_code
_entity_poly.pdbx_strand_id
1 'polypeptide(L)'
;ALFIHVIREPVCIMGSLLKVRREFYGDESDWYSFRPPQYDQLRHLRPVDQVAGQVWHTRQAVTDALEAMPAQRSFTLAYEELCAAPGEVHGRLTRWLAVHGVDGWERVGPDFFPCRDADVAADPRHGELTAAWDRMSGAPQRA
;
A
#
# COMPACT_ATOMS: atom_id res chain seq x y z
N ALA A 1 -18.40 -5.29 10.62
CA ALA A 1 -17.13 -5.65 9.96
C ALA A 1 -15.98 -5.08 10.77
N LEU A 2 -14.83 -5.74 10.70
CA LEU A 2 -13.55 -5.34 11.28
C LEU A 2 -12.59 -5.11 10.11
N PHE A 3 -11.75 -4.07 10.17
CA PHE A 3 -10.89 -3.66 9.07
C PHE A 3 -9.42 -3.76 9.48
N ILE A 4 -8.62 -4.39 8.62
CA ILE A 4 -7.17 -4.46 8.78
C ILE A 4 -6.55 -3.56 7.72
N HIS A 5 -5.81 -2.56 8.17
CA HIS A 5 -5.16 -1.58 7.30
C HIS A 5 -3.65 -1.78 7.32
N VAL A 6 -3.10 -2.30 6.23
CA VAL A 6 -1.66 -2.44 6.04
C VAL A 6 -1.13 -1.20 5.32
N ILE A 7 -0.23 -0.47 5.96
CA ILE A 7 0.42 0.72 5.41
C ILE A 7 1.80 0.32 4.90
N ARG A 8 2.15 0.82 3.72
CA ARG A 8 3.49 0.68 3.13
C ARG A 8 3.93 2.03 2.59
N GLU A 9 5.23 2.22 2.44
CA GLU A 9 5.80 3.40 1.80
C GLU A 9 5.21 3.58 0.36
N PRO A 10 4.70 4.78 0.01
CA PRO A 10 4.00 5.01 -1.25
C PRO A 10 4.81 4.75 -2.52
N VAL A 11 6.07 5.18 -2.57
CA VAL A 11 6.96 4.99 -3.73
C VAL A 11 7.21 3.50 -3.98
N CYS A 12 7.29 2.69 -2.93
CA CYS A 12 7.40 1.23 -2.98
C CYS A 12 6.15 0.58 -3.58
N ILE A 13 4.96 1.09 -3.25
CA ILE A 13 3.70 0.66 -3.87
C ILE A 13 3.68 1.04 -5.35
N MET A 14 4.08 2.28 -5.70
CA MET A 14 4.14 2.76 -7.08
C MET A 14 5.05 1.90 -7.95
N GLY A 15 6.28 1.62 -7.49
CA GLY A 15 7.21 0.75 -8.21
C GLY A 15 6.67 -0.69 -8.37
N SER A 16 6.03 -1.22 -7.33
CA SER A 16 5.40 -2.55 -7.40
C SER A 16 4.26 -2.59 -8.43
N LEU A 17 3.47 -1.52 -8.55
CA LEU A 17 2.39 -1.40 -9.54
C LEU A 17 2.93 -1.34 -10.98
N LEU A 18 4.01 -0.59 -11.23
CA LEU A 18 4.61 -0.55 -12.56
C LEU A 18 5.20 -1.90 -12.95
N LYS A 19 5.92 -2.55 -12.02
CA LYS A 19 6.49 -3.88 -12.22
C LYS A 19 5.41 -4.89 -12.63
N VAL A 20 4.31 -4.96 -11.87
CA VAL A 20 3.25 -5.93 -12.18
C VAL A 20 2.53 -5.62 -13.50
N ARG A 21 2.35 -4.34 -13.87
CA ARG A 21 1.78 -3.97 -15.17
C ARG A 21 2.66 -4.50 -16.31
N ARG A 22 3.98 -4.28 -16.22
CA ARG A 22 4.95 -4.81 -17.17
C ARG A 22 4.94 -6.34 -17.25
N GLU A 23 4.85 -7.03 -16.11
CA GLU A 23 4.80 -8.50 -16.04
C GLU A 23 3.51 -9.08 -16.65
N PHE A 24 2.35 -8.45 -16.41
CA PHE A 24 1.05 -8.96 -16.85
C PHE A 24 0.68 -8.56 -18.29
N TYR A 25 1.01 -7.33 -18.69
CA TYR A 25 0.56 -6.77 -19.98
C TYR A 25 1.71 -6.56 -20.97
N GLY A 26 2.96 -6.69 -20.52
CA GLY A 26 4.12 -6.30 -21.32
C GLY A 26 4.29 -4.78 -21.42
N ASP A 27 3.43 -3.98 -20.79
CA ASP A 27 3.40 -2.51 -20.87
C ASP A 27 3.00 -1.90 -19.50
N GLU A 28 3.51 -0.71 -19.19
CA GLU A 28 3.24 -0.02 -17.92
C GLU A 28 2.06 0.98 -17.98
N SER A 29 1.58 1.29 -19.19
CA SER A 29 0.46 2.19 -19.45
C SER A 29 -0.90 1.55 -19.21
N ASP A 30 -0.97 0.21 -19.26
CA ASP A 30 -2.18 -0.53 -18.93
C ASP A 30 -2.48 -0.49 -17.42
N TRP A 31 -3.77 -0.45 -17.08
CA TRP A 31 -4.18 -0.33 -15.68
C TRP A 31 -4.21 -1.68 -14.97
N TYR A 32 -3.53 -1.75 -13.83
CA TYR A 32 -3.58 -2.88 -12.91
C TYR A 32 -4.13 -2.45 -11.55
N SER A 33 -4.81 -3.35 -10.85
CA SER A 33 -5.42 -3.14 -9.53
C SER A 33 -6.63 -2.17 -9.53
N PHE A 34 -7.01 -1.70 -8.35
CA PHE A 34 -8.18 -0.88 -8.09
C PHE A 34 -8.18 0.43 -8.88
N ARG A 35 -9.34 0.84 -9.40
CA ARG A 35 -9.56 2.10 -10.11
C ARG A 35 -10.19 3.11 -9.14
N PRO A 36 -9.47 4.18 -8.75
CA PRO A 36 -10.07 5.24 -7.94
C PRO A 36 -11.08 6.04 -8.80
N PRO A 37 -11.95 6.86 -8.19
CA PRO A 37 -12.88 7.73 -8.93
C PRO A 37 -12.20 8.61 -10.00
N GLN A 38 -10.92 8.97 -9.79
CA GLN A 38 -10.11 9.79 -10.69
C GLN A 38 -9.53 9.00 -11.88
N TYR A 39 -9.83 7.70 -12.02
CA TYR A 39 -9.26 6.83 -13.05
C TYR A 39 -9.30 7.42 -14.46
N ASP A 40 -10.44 8.00 -14.87
CA ASP A 40 -10.61 8.53 -16.22
C ASP A 40 -9.67 9.72 -16.52
N GLN A 41 -9.27 10.47 -15.50
CA GLN A 41 -8.27 11.54 -15.64
C GLN A 41 -6.86 10.96 -15.62
N LEU A 42 -6.62 10.03 -14.69
CA LEU A 42 -5.29 9.45 -14.47
C LEU A 42 -4.82 8.63 -15.67
N ARG A 43 -5.67 7.81 -16.30
CA ARG A 43 -5.30 6.89 -17.39
C ARG A 43 -4.64 7.55 -18.62
N HIS A 44 -4.74 8.88 -18.75
CA HIS A 44 -4.14 9.64 -19.83
C HIS A 44 -2.77 10.25 -19.49
N LEU A 45 -2.31 10.08 -18.25
CA LEU A 45 -1.00 10.54 -17.78
C LEU A 45 0.10 9.52 -18.09
N ARG A 46 1.36 9.91 -17.89
CA ARG A 46 2.51 9.00 -17.97
C ARG A 46 2.42 7.94 -16.86
N PRO A 47 2.91 6.69 -17.06
CA PRO A 47 2.76 5.60 -16.08
C PRO A 47 3.13 5.97 -14.64
N VAL A 48 4.23 6.69 -14.43
CA VAL A 48 4.68 7.17 -13.11
C VAL A 48 3.67 8.12 -12.44
N ASP A 49 3.07 9.02 -13.21
CA ASP A 49 2.07 9.97 -12.71
C ASP A 49 0.71 9.26 -12.50
N GLN A 50 0.40 8.23 -13.32
CA GLN A 50 -0.76 7.36 -13.11
C GLN A 50 -0.69 6.65 -11.76
N VAL A 51 0.43 5.97 -11.46
CA VAL A 51 0.58 5.22 -10.21
C VAL A 51 0.65 6.15 -8.99
N ALA A 52 1.24 7.34 -9.12
CA ALA A 52 1.21 8.35 -8.07
C ALA A 52 -0.24 8.71 -7.70
N GLY A 53 -1.06 9.04 -8.70
CA GLY A 53 -2.48 9.35 -8.50
C GLY A 53 -3.28 8.15 -7.98
N GLN A 54 -3.02 6.95 -8.51
CA GLN A 54 -3.67 5.71 -8.07
C GLN A 54 -3.42 5.46 -6.58
N VAL A 55 -2.16 5.54 -6.14
CA VAL A 55 -1.79 5.31 -4.74
C VAL A 55 -2.32 6.40 -3.84
N TRP A 56 -2.17 7.67 -4.23
CA TRP A 56 -2.62 8.80 -3.43
C TRP A 56 -4.13 8.78 -3.19
N HIS A 57 -4.94 8.72 -4.25
CA HIS A 57 -6.40 8.76 -4.11
C HIS A 57 -6.96 7.53 -3.41
N THR A 58 -6.38 6.35 -3.63
CA THR A 58 -6.78 5.14 -2.90
C THR A 58 -6.46 5.28 -1.41
N ARG A 59 -5.27 5.80 -1.07
CA ARG A 59 -4.88 6.04 0.32
C ARG A 59 -5.80 7.03 1.01
N GLN A 60 -6.11 8.17 0.39
CA GLN A 60 -7.02 9.16 0.94
C GLN A 60 -8.41 8.56 1.19
N ALA A 61 -8.97 7.86 0.22
CA ALA A 61 -10.28 7.22 0.37
C ALA A 61 -10.32 6.19 1.52
N VAL A 62 -9.25 5.40 1.70
CA VAL A 62 -9.14 4.46 2.82
C VAL A 62 -8.99 5.22 4.15
N THR A 63 -8.14 6.23 4.22
CA THR A 63 -7.95 7.06 5.42
C THR A 63 -9.26 7.72 5.85
N ASP A 64 -9.94 8.41 4.94
CA ASP A 64 -11.20 9.11 5.22
C ASP A 64 -12.27 8.13 5.74
N ALA A 65 -12.37 6.94 5.13
CA ALA A 65 -13.31 5.92 5.55
C ALA A 65 -12.99 5.35 6.94
N LEU A 66 -11.71 5.15 7.25
CA LEU A 66 -11.24 4.67 8.56
C LEU A 66 -11.41 5.73 9.66
N GLU A 67 -11.23 7.01 9.35
CA GLU A 67 -11.44 8.11 10.31
C GLU A 67 -12.93 8.34 10.60
N ALA A 68 -13.81 8.08 9.64
CA ALA A 68 -15.25 8.19 9.81
C ALA A 68 -15.87 7.05 10.64
N MET A 69 -15.12 5.99 10.97
CA MET A 69 -15.63 4.84 11.74
C MET A 69 -15.09 4.82 13.19
N PRO A 70 -15.74 4.10 14.13
CA PRO A 70 -15.21 3.91 15.47
C PRO A 70 -13.83 3.28 15.43
N ALA A 71 -12.84 3.90 16.09
CA ALA A 71 -11.43 3.50 16.06
C ALA A 71 -11.20 2.03 16.46
N GLN A 72 -12.08 1.45 17.28
CA GLN A 72 -12.00 0.05 17.69
C GLN A 72 -12.23 -0.92 16.53
N ARG A 73 -12.86 -0.49 15.43
CA ARG A 73 -13.14 -1.35 14.26
C ARG A 73 -12.01 -1.43 13.25
N SER A 74 -10.89 -0.75 13.49
CA SER A 74 -9.72 -0.77 12.62
C SER A 74 -8.46 -1.20 13.37
N PHE A 75 -7.66 -2.06 12.75
CA PHE A 75 -6.32 -2.41 13.18
C PHE A 75 -5.32 -2.00 12.10
N THR A 76 -4.42 -1.09 12.43
CA THR A 76 -3.41 -0.57 11.50
C THR A 76 -2.04 -1.15 11.81
N LEU A 77 -1.31 -1.57 10.76
CA LEU A 77 0.05 -2.07 10.86
C LEU A 77 0.90 -1.60 9.68
N ALA A 78 2.21 -1.56 9.88
CA ALA A 78 3.17 -1.34 8.81
C ALA A 78 3.47 -2.67 8.09
N TYR A 79 3.63 -2.61 6.77
CA TYR A 79 4.03 -3.74 5.94
C TYR A 79 5.39 -4.31 6.35
N GLU A 80 6.29 -3.44 6.76
CA GLU A 80 7.65 -3.74 7.18
C GLU A 80 7.65 -4.53 8.51
N GLU A 81 6.75 -4.17 9.44
CA GLU A 81 6.51 -4.94 10.68
C GLU A 81 6.01 -6.36 10.35
N LEU A 82 5.06 -6.47 9.42
CA LEU A 82 4.52 -7.76 8.98
C LEU A 82 5.60 -8.63 8.32
N CYS A 83 6.51 -8.03 7.55
CA CYS A 83 7.59 -8.75 6.90
C CYS A 83 8.64 -9.23 7.90
N ALA A 84 9.04 -8.36 8.83
CA ALA A 84 10.12 -8.64 9.78
C ALA A 84 9.70 -9.60 10.89
N ALA A 85 8.47 -9.47 11.40
CA ALA A 85 7.99 -10.23 12.56
C ALA A 85 6.50 -10.64 12.42
N PRO A 86 6.13 -11.47 11.44
CA PRO A 86 4.75 -11.89 11.21
C PRO A 86 4.13 -12.61 12.42
N GLY A 87 4.92 -13.29 13.24
CA GLY A 87 4.45 -13.90 14.49
C GLY A 87 3.99 -12.87 15.53
N GLU A 88 4.73 -11.76 15.69
CA GLU A 88 4.36 -10.68 16.61
C GLU A 88 3.12 -9.93 16.13
N VAL A 89 3.06 -9.65 14.82
CA VAL A 89 1.89 -9.04 14.18
C VAL A 89 0.66 -9.94 14.33
N HIS A 90 0.80 -11.25 14.10
CA HIS A 90 -0.27 -12.21 14.32
C HIS A 90 -0.77 -12.17 15.77
N GLY A 91 0.14 -12.19 16.76
CA GLY A 91 -0.24 -12.10 18.17
C GLY A 91 -0.97 -10.81 18.54
N ARG A 92 -0.57 -9.65 17.97
CA ARG A 92 -1.28 -8.38 18.15
C ARG A 92 -2.67 -8.42 17.51
N LEU A 93 -2.76 -8.96 16.30
CA LEU A 93 -4.01 -9.07 15.55
C LEU A 93 -5.00 -10.00 16.24
N THR A 94 -4.58 -11.17 16.72
CA THR A 94 -5.47 -12.11 17.43
C THR A 94 -5.98 -11.54 18.74
N ARG A 95 -5.13 -10.84 19.51
CA ARG A 95 -5.58 -10.13 20.71
C ARG A 95 -6.62 -9.05 20.40
N TRP A 96 -6.43 -8.30 19.32
CA TRP A 96 -7.40 -7.30 18.89
C TRP A 96 -8.72 -7.95 18.44
N LEU A 97 -8.66 -9.02 17.65
CA LEU A 97 -9.83 -9.79 17.22
C LEU A 97 -10.62 -10.38 18.40
N ALA A 98 -9.94 -10.89 19.43
CA ALA A 98 -10.57 -11.44 20.63
C ALA A 98 -11.42 -10.41 21.39
N VAL A 99 -10.99 -9.13 21.44
CA VAL A 99 -11.79 -8.02 22.02
C VAL A 99 -13.12 -7.84 21.27
N HIS A 100 -13.20 -8.29 20.02
CA HIS A 100 -14.41 -8.26 19.20
C HIS A 100 -15.14 -9.62 19.12
N GLY A 101 -14.76 -10.58 19.96
CA GLY A 101 -15.36 -11.92 19.99
C GLY A 101 -14.99 -12.79 18.80
N VAL A 102 -13.84 -12.51 18.16
CA VAL A 102 -13.28 -13.32 17.07
C VAL A 102 -12.05 -14.07 17.57
N ASP A 103 -12.19 -15.39 17.73
CA ASP A 103 -11.16 -16.26 18.30
C ASP A 103 -10.78 -17.41 17.36
N GLY A 104 -9.76 -18.19 17.74
CA GLY A 104 -9.41 -19.45 17.07
C GLY A 104 -8.58 -19.30 15.79
N TRP A 105 -7.89 -18.17 15.61
CA TRP A 105 -7.03 -17.94 14.46
C TRP A 105 -5.63 -18.50 14.69
N GLU A 106 -5.27 -19.51 13.91
CA GLU A 106 -3.94 -20.11 13.89
C GLU A 106 -3.06 -19.44 12.82
N ARG A 107 -1.79 -19.23 13.14
CA ARG A 107 -0.83 -18.68 12.19
C ARG A 107 -0.34 -19.77 11.25
N VAL A 108 -0.54 -19.57 9.96
CA VAL A 108 0.10 -20.36 8.89
C VAL A 108 1.00 -19.45 8.09
N GLY A 109 2.27 -19.83 7.91
CA GLY A 109 3.23 -19.07 7.10
C GLY A 109 4.64 -19.05 7.68
N PRO A 110 5.59 -18.42 6.96
CA PRO A 110 7.00 -18.36 7.36
C PRO A 110 7.21 -17.42 8.56
N ASP A 111 8.36 -17.55 9.22
CA ASP A 111 8.76 -16.67 10.32
C ASP A 111 9.18 -15.27 9.87
N PHE A 112 9.42 -15.09 8.57
CA PHE A 112 9.70 -13.79 7.95
C PHE A 112 9.22 -13.79 6.49
N PHE A 113 8.98 -12.59 5.95
CA PHE A 113 8.81 -12.37 4.52
C PHE A 113 9.92 -11.45 4.00
N PRO A 114 10.52 -11.73 2.82
CA PRO A 114 11.43 -10.79 2.20
C PRO A 114 10.71 -9.45 1.93
N CYS A 115 11.15 -8.39 2.61
CA CYS A 115 10.67 -7.03 2.33
C CYS A 115 11.20 -6.58 0.98
N ARG A 116 10.29 -6.20 0.07
CA ARG A 116 10.64 -5.81 -1.31
C ARG A 116 10.83 -4.31 -1.51
N ASP A 117 10.91 -3.54 -0.43
CA ASP A 117 11.12 -2.09 -0.52
C ASP A 117 12.52 -1.76 -1.04
N ALA A 118 13.52 -2.57 -0.67
CA ALA A 118 14.87 -2.46 -1.19
C ALA A 118 14.94 -2.61 -2.73
N ASP A 119 14.10 -3.48 -3.31
CA ASP A 119 14.02 -3.66 -4.76
C ASP A 119 13.56 -2.38 -5.45
N VAL A 120 12.63 -1.64 -4.84
CA VAL A 120 12.11 -0.38 -5.41
C VAL A 120 13.06 0.78 -5.16
N ALA A 121 13.76 0.81 -4.03
CA ALA A 121 14.81 1.78 -3.76
C ALA A 121 15.99 1.66 -4.76
N ALA A 122 16.23 0.44 -5.26
CA ALA A 122 17.25 0.18 -6.28
C ALA A 122 16.78 0.41 -7.73
N ASP A 123 15.49 0.68 -7.98
CA ASP A 123 14.99 0.97 -9.33
C ASP A 123 15.63 2.28 -9.83
N PRO A 124 16.23 2.31 -11.05
CA PRO A 124 16.80 3.53 -11.62
C PRO A 124 15.80 4.71 -11.72
N ARG A 125 14.51 4.41 -11.72
CA ARG A 125 13.41 5.40 -11.76
C ARG A 125 12.94 5.83 -10.38
N HIS A 126 13.57 5.37 -9.29
CA HIS A 126 13.17 5.73 -7.93
C HIS A 126 13.03 7.26 -7.75
N GLY A 127 13.97 8.04 -8.29
CA GLY A 127 13.89 9.50 -8.26
C GLY A 127 12.68 10.08 -9.01
N GLU A 128 12.29 9.48 -10.14
CA GLU A 128 11.10 9.90 -10.88
C GLU A 128 9.81 9.57 -10.12
N LEU A 129 9.76 8.39 -9.48
CA LEU A 129 8.63 7.97 -8.65
C LEU A 129 8.46 8.89 -7.44
N THR A 130 9.55 9.20 -6.72
CA THR A 130 9.53 10.14 -5.59
C THR A 130 9.06 11.51 -6.04
N ALA A 131 9.58 12.03 -7.15
CA ALA A 131 9.14 13.33 -7.66
C ALA A 131 7.66 13.34 -8.08
N ALA A 132 7.16 12.25 -8.66
CA ALA A 132 5.74 12.11 -9.00
C ALA A 132 4.84 12.02 -7.76
N TRP A 133 5.30 11.30 -6.74
CA TRP A 133 4.62 11.23 -5.44
C TRP A 133 4.54 12.60 -4.76
N ASP A 134 5.63 13.35 -4.70
CA ASP A 134 5.67 14.68 -4.07
C ASP A 134 4.71 15.64 -4.77
N ARG A 135 4.70 15.65 -6.12
CA ARG A 135 3.73 16.46 -6.89
C ARG A 135 2.28 16.09 -6.60
N MET A 136 1.97 14.80 -6.47
CA MET A 136 0.61 14.31 -6.28
C MET A 136 0.11 14.51 -4.84
N SER A 137 0.96 14.26 -3.86
CA SER A 137 0.62 14.35 -2.43
C SER A 137 0.70 15.76 -1.86
N GLY A 138 1.31 16.70 -2.60
CA GLY A 138 1.60 18.05 -2.12
C GLY A 138 2.71 18.11 -1.07
N ALA A 139 3.50 17.03 -0.91
CA ALA A 139 4.64 17.01 -0.01
C ALA A 139 5.80 17.86 -0.57
N PRO A 140 6.48 18.68 0.25
CA PRO A 140 7.65 19.41 -0.20
C PRO A 140 8.79 18.43 -0.55
N GLN A 141 9.49 18.70 -1.65
CA GLN A 141 10.71 17.97 -2.02
C GLN A 141 11.66 17.98 -0.81
N ARG A 142 12.02 16.80 -0.29
CA ARG A 142 13.08 16.71 0.72
C ARG A 142 14.39 17.11 0.03
N ALA A 143 14.87 18.29 0.38
CA ALA A 143 16.16 18.85 -0.03
C ALA A 143 17.34 18.05 0.53
#